data_AF-A0A5J4EB32-F1
#
_entry.id   AF-A0A5J4EB32-F1
#
_cell.length_a   1.000
_cell.length_b   1.000
_cell.length_c   1.000
_cell.angle_alpha   90.00
_cell.angle_beta   90.00
_cell.angle_gamma   90.00
#
_symmetry.space_group_name_H-M   'P 1'
#
loop_
_entity.id
_entity.type
_entity.pdbx_description
1 polymer ?
#
loop_
_entity_poly.entity_id
_entity_poly.type
_entity_poly.pdbx_seq_one_letter_code
_entity_poly.pdbx_strand_id
1 'polypeptide(L)' 'MLSNERFGRPDDYVLTLTDQYEAMSLEQIDAAADEVLRPHQLIWLIVGDLAKIEEPIRALGIADVEILEL' A
#
# COMPACT_ATOMS: atom_id res chain seq x y z
N MET A 1 -6.20 10.25 -23.99
CA MET A 1 -4.99 10.52 -24.80
C MET A 1 -3.94 11.28 -24.00
N LEU A 2 -4.19 12.51 -23.50
CA LEU A 2 -3.24 13.24 -22.62
C LEU A 2 -2.80 12.49 -21.34
N SER A 3 -3.62 11.57 -20.83
CA SER A 3 -3.28 10.75 -19.65
C SER A 3 -2.25 9.66 -19.94
N ASN A 4 -2.25 9.08 -21.15
CA ASN A 4 -1.41 7.92 -21.45
C ASN A 4 0.05 8.35 -21.62
N GLU A 5 0.30 9.42 -22.38
CA GLU A 5 1.63 10.03 -22.52
C GLU A 5 2.23 10.42 -21.16
N ARG A 6 1.42 11.03 -20.28
CA ARG A 6 1.86 11.42 -18.93
C ARG A 6 2.36 10.24 -18.09
N PHE A 7 1.74 9.08 -18.25
CA PHE A 7 2.05 7.87 -17.48
C PHE A 7 2.84 6.84 -18.30
N GLY A 8 3.34 7.19 -19.49
CA GLY A 8 4.07 6.28 -20.38
C GLY A 8 3.28 5.05 -20.84
N ARG A 9 1.96 5.16 -20.96
CA ARG A 9 1.07 4.05 -21.33
C ARG A 9 0.87 3.97 -22.85
N PRO A 10 0.68 2.76 -23.42
CA PRO A 10 0.28 2.59 -24.81
C PRO A 10 -1.02 3.31 -25.16
N ASP A 11 -1.22 3.60 -26.45
CA ASP A 11 -2.45 4.27 -26.94
C ASP A 11 -3.70 3.41 -26.73
N ASP A 12 -3.55 2.09 -26.83
CA ASP A 12 -4.60 1.09 -26.66
C ASP A 12 -4.76 0.63 -25.20
N TYR A 13 -4.04 1.23 -24.25
CA TYR A 13 -4.00 0.81 -22.84
C TYR A 13 -5.39 0.51 -22.24
N VAL A 14 -6.39 1.35 -22.51
CA VAL A 14 -7.75 1.17 -21.97
C VAL A 14 -8.45 -0.04 -22.59
N LEU A 15 -8.19 -0.33 -23.87
CA LEU A 15 -8.79 -1.45 -24.59
C LEU A 15 -8.21 -2.79 -24.14
N THR A 16 -6.93 -2.82 -23.78
CA THR A 16 -6.22 -4.04 -23.36
C THR A 16 -6.17 -4.25 -21.86
N LEU A 17 -6.67 -3.30 -21.05
CA LEU A 17 -6.54 -3.34 -19.59
C LEU A 17 -7.26 -4.55 -18.95
N THR A 18 -8.43 -4.92 -19.47
CA THR A 18 -9.18 -6.08 -18.98
C THR A 18 -8.40 -7.37 -19.18
N ASP A 19 -7.94 -7.61 -20.42
CA ASP A 19 -7.16 -8.80 -20.77
C ASP A 19 -5.87 -8.88 -19.94
N GLN A 20 -5.22 -7.73 -19.69
CA GLN A 20 -4.03 -7.67 -18.82
C GLN A 20 -4.33 -8.10 -17.39
N TYR A 21 -5.45 -7.67 -16.80
CA TYR A 21 -5.83 -8.10 -15.44
C TYR A 21 -6.24 -9.57 -15.38
N GLU A 22 -6.98 -10.06 -16.38
CA GLU A 22 -7.42 -11.46 -16.44
C GLU A 22 -6.24 -12.43 -16.68
N ALA A 23 -5.17 -11.97 -17.33
CA ALA A 23 -3.97 -12.75 -17.56
C ALA A 23 -3.03 -12.85 -16.34
N MET A 24 -3.28 -12.09 -15.25
CA MET A 24 -2.43 -12.13 -14.07
C MET A 24 -2.56 -13.48 -13.34
N SER A 25 -1.42 -14.10 -13.03
CA SER A 25 -1.37 -15.30 -12.20
C SER A 25 -1.09 -14.98 -10.73
N LEU A 26 -1.46 -15.90 -9.83
CA LEU A 26 -1.10 -15.78 -8.41
C LEU A 26 0.41 -15.73 -8.21
N GLU A 27 1.18 -16.51 -8.96
CA GLU A 27 2.65 -16.52 -8.88
C GLU A 27 3.25 -15.14 -9.21
N GLN A 28 2.69 -14.44 -10.21
CA GLN A 28 3.14 -13.08 -10.54
C GLN A 28 2.82 -12.08 -9.44
N ILE A 29 1.65 -12.22 -8.79
CA ILE A 29 1.24 -11.37 -7.67
C ILE A 29 2.15 -11.61 -6.47
N ASP A 30 2.41 -12.88 -6.14
CA ASP A 30 3.28 -13.26 -5.01
C ASP A 30 4.71 -12.77 -5.22
N ALA A 31 5.27 -12.95 -6.43
CA ALA A 31 6.61 -12.45 -6.76
C ALA A 31 6.69 -10.92 -6.66
N ALA A 32 5.69 -10.20 -7.14
CA ALA A 32 5.62 -8.74 -7.01
C ALA A 32 5.50 -8.31 -5.55
N ALA A 33 4.71 -9.03 -4.74
CA ALA A 33 4.56 -8.78 -3.32
C ALA A 33 5.90 -8.92 -2.58
N ASP A 34 6.68 -9.96 -2.88
CA ASP A 34 8.02 -10.15 -2.31
C ASP A 34 8.97 -9.00 -2.71
N GLU A 35 8.88 -8.52 -3.95
CA GLU A 35 9.71 -7.42 -4.43
C GLU A 35 9.41 -6.09 -3.73
N VAL A 36 8.13 -5.78 -3.48
CA VAL A 36 7.72 -4.43 -3.05
C VAL A 36 7.32 -4.33 -1.58
N LEU A 37 6.76 -5.38 -0.98
CA LEU A 37 6.33 -5.34 0.41
C LEU A 37 7.54 -5.48 1.34
N ARG A 38 7.58 -4.64 2.37
CA ARG A 38 8.57 -4.70 3.44
C ARG A 38 7.84 -4.79 4.77
N PRO A 39 7.33 -5.98 5.17
CA PRO A 39 6.49 -6.12 6.36
C PRO A 39 7.18 -5.63 7.65
N HIS A 40 8.50 -5.82 7.74
CA HIS A 40 9.32 -5.38 8.89
C HIS A 40 9.67 -3.88 8.86
N GLN A 41 9.22 -3.13 7.85
CA GLN A 41 9.44 -1.69 7.69
C GLN A 41 8.10 -0.93 7.57
N LEU A 42 7.01 -1.52 8.08
CA LEU A 42 5.70 -0.90 8.07
C LEU A 42 5.61 0.18 9.15
N ILE A 43 5.22 1.39 8.76
CA ILE A 43 5.00 2.53 9.67
C ILE A 43 3.49 2.70 9.87
N TRP A 44 3.05 2.76 11.12
CA TRP A 44 1.67 3.03 11.50
C TRP A 44 1.53 4.48 11.96
N LEU A 45 0.69 5.26 11.27
CA LEU A 45 0.29 6.59 11.72
C LEU A 45 -1.15 6.52 12.24
N ILE A 46 -1.32 6.69 13.54
CA ILE A 46 -2.62 6.71 14.19
C ILE A 46 -2.94 8.15 14.58
N VAL A 47 -4.10 8.65 14.15
CA VAL A 47 -4.54 10.03 14.42
C VAL A 47 -5.82 9.99 15.25
N GLY A 48 -5.81 10.64 16.41
CA GLY A 48 -6.96 10.72 17.29
C GLY A 48 -6.66 11.42 18.61
N ASP A 49 -7.63 11.35 19.51
CA ASP A 49 -7.50 11.84 20.89
C ASP A 49 -6.57 10.90 21.68
N LEU A 50 -5.35 11.36 21.99
CA LEU A 50 -4.30 10.57 22.63
C LEU A 50 -4.82 9.86 23.90
N ALA A 51 -5.61 10.56 24.72
CA ALA A 51 -6.13 10.03 25.98
C ALA A 51 -7.08 8.82 25.79
N LYS A 52 -7.62 8.63 24.58
CA LYS A 52 -8.53 7.52 24.26
C LYS A 52 -7.84 6.36 23.55
N ILE A 53 -6.74 6.61 22.85
CA ILE A 53 -6.15 5.65 21.92
C ILE A 53 -4.83 5.06 22.40
N GLU A 54 -4.08 5.73 23.28
CA GLU A 54 -2.73 5.29 23.63
C GLU A 54 -2.71 3.89 24.27
N GLU A 55 -3.50 3.68 25.33
CA GLU A 55 -3.53 2.41 26.06
C GLU A 55 -3.90 1.21 25.15
N PRO A 56 -5.02 1.22 24.41
CA PRO A 56 -5.37 0.08 23.56
C PRO A 56 -4.37 -0.15 22.42
N ILE A 57 -3.70 0.89 21.90
CA ILE A 57 -2.67 0.73 20.87
C ILE A 57 -1.42 0.07 21.45
N ARG A 58 -0.94 0.52 22.62
CA ARG A 58 0.20 -0.12 23.30
C ARG A 58 -0.11 -1.59 23.66
N ALA A 59 -1.35 -1.89 24.04
CA ALA A 59 -1.78 -3.24 24.37
C ALA A 59 -1.70 -4.24 23.20
N LEU A 60 -1.67 -3.78 21.94
CA LEU A 60 -1.53 -4.64 20.77
C LEU A 60 -0.12 -5.25 20.64
N GLY A 61 0.91 -4.64 21.23
CA GLY A 61 2.28 -5.16 21.20
C GLY A 61 2.88 -5.31 19.79
N ILE A 62 2.41 -4.51 18.82
CA ILE A 62 2.83 -4.61 17.41
C ILE A 62 4.18 -3.93 17.17
N ALA A 63 4.39 -2.76 17.78
CA ALA A 63 5.60 -1.96 17.63
C ALA A 63 5.74 -0.98 18.80
N ASP A 64 6.92 -0.37 18.94
CA ASP A 64 7.14 0.75 19.84
C ASP A 64 6.26 1.95 19.42
N VAL A 65 5.65 2.62 20.40
CA VAL A 65 4.76 3.76 20.16
C VAL A 65 5.50 5.07 20.47
N GLU A 66 5.66 5.88 19.43
CA GLU A 66 6.15 7.27 19.50
C GLU A 66 4.97 8.25 19.43
N ILE A 67 4.99 9.27 20.29
CA ILE A 67 3.98 10.33 20.30
C ILE A 67 4.57 11.55 19.62
N LEU A 68 3.94 12.00 18.54
CA LEU A 68 4.31 13.21 17.83
C LEU A 68 3.48 14.39 18.37
N GLU A 69 4.15 15.35 19.00
CA GLU A 69 3.57 16.66 19.30
C GLU A 69 3.89 17.62 18.14
N LEU A 70 2.85 18.27 17.59
CA LEU A 70 2.96 19.26 16.51
C LEU A 70 2.91 20.70 17.07
#